data_AF-A0A7Y6PU31-F1
#
_entry.id   AF-A0A7Y6PU31-F1
#
_cell.length_a   1.000
_cell.length_b   1.000
_cell.length_c   1.000
_cell.angle_alpha   90.00
_cell.angle_beta   90.00
_cell.angle_gamma   90.00
#
_symmetry.space_group_name_H-M   'P 1'
#
loop_
_entity.id
_entity.type
_entity.pdbx_description
1 polymer ?
#
loop_
_entity_poly.entity_id
_entity_poly.type
_entity_poly.pdbx_seq_one_letter_code
_entity_poly.pdbx_strand_id
1 'polypeptide(L)'
;MRFAFVLLVLAACTQPRSKTCTDICTRESDCVTSTNSTIPFDEKECVAACEVLRNDQQNLAKVEQHKECVLGKASCTDVLECP
;
A
#
# COMPACT_ATOMS: atom_id res chain seq x y z
N MET A 1 11.77 -42.45 -26.79
CA MET A 1 11.37 -41.02 -26.76
C MET A 1 11.19 -40.64 -25.30
N ARG A 2 12.14 -39.89 -24.73
CA ARG A 2 12.12 -39.47 -23.31
C ARG A 2 11.24 -38.22 -23.20
N PHE A 3 10.07 -38.35 -22.57
CA PHE A 3 9.17 -37.25 -22.31
C PHE A 3 9.82 -36.27 -21.33
N ALA A 4 10.15 -35.07 -21.83
CA ALA A 4 10.56 -33.94 -21.03
C ALA A 4 9.32 -33.26 -20.45
N PHE A 5 9.01 -33.52 -19.18
CA PHE A 5 8.06 -32.73 -18.39
C PHE A 5 8.86 -31.76 -17.51
N VAL A 6 9.27 -30.65 -18.10
CA VAL A 6 9.77 -29.50 -17.34
C VAL A 6 8.53 -28.76 -16.82
N LEU A 7 8.11 -29.11 -15.60
CA LEU A 7 7.14 -28.35 -14.82
C LEU A 7 7.74 -26.98 -14.51
N LEU A 8 7.42 -26.00 -15.36
CA LEU A 8 7.69 -24.59 -15.10
C LEU A 8 6.73 -24.15 -13.98
N VAL A 9 7.22 -24.21 -12.75
CA VAL A 9 6.53 -23.65 -11.59
C VAL A 9 6.48 -22.14 -11.80
N LEU A 10 5.29 -21.65 -12.16
CA LEU A 10 4.93 -20.25 -12.06
C LEU A 10 5.01 -19.88 -10.58
N ALA A 11 6.19 -19.49 -10.13
CA ALA A 11 6.35 -18.69 -8.92
C ALA A 11 5.64 -17.37 -9.21
N ALA A 12 4.33 -17.32 -8.97
CA ALA A 12 3.64 -16.08 -8.76
C ALA A 12 4.39 -15.41 -7.61
N CYS A 13 5.20 -14.40 -7.93
CA CYS A 13 5.84 -13.53 -6.96
C CYS A 13 4.73 -12.75 -6.24
N THR A 14 3.96 -13.42 -5.38
CA THR A 14 3.14 -12.76 -4.38
C THR A 14 4.13 -12.19 -3.38
N GLN A 15 4.66 -11.02 -3.73
CA GLN A 15 5.50 -10.26 -2.82
C GLN A 15 4.69 -10.11 -1.53
N PRO A 16 5.21 -10.55 -0.36
CA PRO A 16 4.46 -10.44 0.88
C PRO A 16 4.08 -8.97 1.05
N ARG A 17 2.76 -8.70 1.09
CA ARG A 17 2.25 -7.33 1.28
C ARG A 17 2.88 -6.78 2.55
N SER A 18 3.48 -5.60 2.48
CA SER A 18 4.07 -5.03 3.67
C SER A 18 3.00 -4.65 4.64
N LYS A 19 3.29 -4.95 5.90
CA LYS A 19 2.52 -4.44 7.03
C LYS A 19 2.47 -2.92 7.02
N THR A 20 3.56 -2.23 6.66
CA THR A 20 3.60 -0.76 6.62
C THR A 20 2.57 -0.18 5.65
N CYS A 21 2.57 -0.63 4.39
CA CYS A 21 1.63 -0.10 3.39
C CYS A 21 0.19 -0.49 3.71
N THR A 22 -0.03 -1.69 4.25
CA THR A 22 -1.36 -2.10 4.73
C THR A 22 -1.84 -1.17 5.83
N ASP A 23 -1.03 -0.94 6.87
CA ASP A 23 -1.42 -0.10 8.01
C ASP A 23 -1.72 1.36 7.58
N ILE A 24 -0.98 1.92 6.62
CA ILE A 24 -1.25 3.26 6.03
C ILE A 24 -2.57 3.26 5.26
N CYS A 25 -2.71 2.38 4.28
CA CYS A 25 -3.86 2.39 3.36
C CYS A 25 -5.16 1.99 4.06
N THR A 26 -5.12 1.12 5.06
CA THR A 26 -6.29 0.81 5.89
C THR A 26 -6.73 2.06 6.68
N ARG A 27 -5.79 2.80 7.28
CA ARG A 27 -6.08 4.05 8.01
C ARG A 27 -6.70 5.11 7.10
N GLU A 28 -6.19 5.26 5.88
CA GLU A 28 -6.74 6.19 4.89
C GLU A 28 -8.13 5.75 4.40
N SER A 29 -8.32 4.46 4.11
CA SER A 29 -9.62 3.88 3.73
C SER A 29 -10.69 4.14 4.78
N ASP A 30 -10.35 3.89 6.06
CA ASP A 30 -11.23 4.14 7.20
C ASP A 30 -11.61 5.63 7.26
N CYS A 31 -10.66 6.53 7.02
CA CYS A 31 -10.90 7.96 7.07
C CYS A 31 -11.68 8.51 5.88
N VAL A 32 -11.45 8.00 4.66
CA VAL A 32 -12.30 8.31 3.49
C VAL A 32 -13.75 7.90 3.78
N THR A 33 -13.93 6.70 4.34
CA THR A 33 -15.26 6.18 4.71
C THR A 33 -15.90 6.99 5.83
N SER A 34 -15.17 7.31 6.90
CA SER A 34 -15.73 7.99 8.07
C SER A 34 -16.11 9.44 7.78
N THR A 35 -15.42 10.09 6.85
CA THR A 35 -15.66 11.49 6.49
C THR A 35 -16.68 11.65 5.36
N ASN A 36 -17.21 10.54 4.80
CA ASN A 36 -17.97 10.54 3.55
C ASN A 36 -17.24 11.33 2.45
N SER A 37 -15.92 11.18 2.39
CA SER A 37 -15.11 11.84 1.39
C SER A 37 -15.50 11.34 0.00
N THR A 38 -15.51 12.26 -0.98
CA THR A 38 -15.76 11.92 -2.38
C THR A 38 -14.50 11.40 -3.10
N ILE A 39 -13.38 11.25 -2.37
CA ILE A 39 -12.14 10.71 -2.91
C ILE A 39 -12.39 9.24 -3.29
N PRO A 40 -12.22 8.86 -4.58
CA PRO A 40 -12.24 7.46 -4.96
C PRO A 40 -11.01 6.77 -4.36
N PHE A 41 -11.24 5.84 -3.45
CA PHE A 41 -10.16 5.14 -2.74
C PHE A 41 -10.38 3.63 -2.82
N ASP A 42 -9.38 2.92 -3.35
CA ASP A 42 -9.30 1.46 -3.30
C ASP A 42 -8.06 1.08 -2.48
N GLU A 43 -8.28 0.41 -1.34
CA GLU A 43 -7.21 0.02 -0.42
C GLU A 43 -6.18 -0.91 -1.07
N LYS A 44 -6.61 -1.81 -1.97
CA LYS A 44 -5.70 -2.76 -2.62
C LYS A 44 -4.81 -2.05 -3.64
N GLU A 45 -5.37 -1.10 -4.39
CA GLU A 45 -4.60 -0.26 -5.30
C GLU A 45 -3.63 0.64 -4.53
N CYS A 46 -4.07 1.24 -3.40
CA CYS A 46 -3.20 2.00 -2.50
C CYS A 46 -2.02 1.16 -2.02
N VAL A 47 -2.27 -0.05 -1.50
CA VAL A 47 -1.19 -0.94 -1.01
C VAL A 47 -0.23 -1.27 -2.13
N ALA A 48 -0.73 -1.62 -3.32
CA ALA A 48 0.13 -1.93 -4.47
C ALA A 48 1.00 -0.74 -4.89
N ALA A 49 0.44 0.47 -4.94
CA ALA A 49 1.19 1.68 -5.27
C ALA A 49 2.24 2.03 -4.19
N CYS A 50 1.87 1.92 -2.92
CA CYS A 50 2.77 2.14 -1.79
C CYS A 50 3.95 1.15 -1.80
N GLU A 51 3.71 -0.12 -2.14
CA GLU A 51 4.78 -1.12 -2.32
C GLU A 51 5.76 -0.71 -3.41
N VAL A 52 5.27 -0.26 -4.56
CA VAL A 52 6.12 0.20 -5.67
C VAL A 52 6.98 1.38 -5.23
N LEU A 53 6.38 2.38 -4.58
CA LEU A 53 7.10 3.56 -4.10
C LEU A 53 8.11 3.22 -3.00
N ARG A 54 7.81 2.27 -2.12
CA ARG A 54 8.72 1.86 -1.05
C ARG A 54 9.92 1.08 -1.59
N ASN A 55 9.73 0.31 -2.67
CA ASN A 55 10.81 -0.41 -3.33
C ASN A 55 11.71 0.51 -4.18
N ASP A 56 11.26 1.73 -4.47
CA ASP A 56 12.07 2.77 -5.11
C ASP A 56 12.83 3.59 -4.05
N GLN A 57 14.16 3.51 -4.09
CA GLN A 57 15.03 4.23 -3.14
C GLN A 57 14.81 5.74 -3.14
N GLN A 58 14.39 6.34 -4.26
CA GLN A 58 14.13 7.78 -4.34
C GLN A 58 12.84 8.19 -3.63
N ASN A 59 11.91 7.26 -3.44
CA ASN A 59 10.59 7.51 -2.85
C ASN A 59 10.40 6.87 -1.48
N LEU A 60 11.27 5.94 -1.07
CA LEU A 60 11.25 5.31 0.26
C LEU A 60 11.12 6.31 1.41
N ALA A 61 11.91 7.39 1.40
CA ALA A 61 11.87 8.42 2.44
C ALA A 61 10.51 9.13 2.51
N LYS A 62 9.84 9.33 1.36
CA LYS A 62 8.50 9.93 1.31
C LYS A 62 7.44 8.99 1.85
N VAL A 63 7.55 7.69 1.56
CA VAL A 63 6.63 6.68 2.11
C VAL A 63 6.72 6.62 3.64
N GLU A 64 7.93 6.66 4.20
CA GLU A 64 8.10 6.69 5.66
C GLU A 64 7.63 8.02 6.27
N GLN A 65 7.83 9.16 5.59
CA GLN A 65 7.27 10.45 6.04
C GLN A 65 5.73 10.43 6.05
N HIS A 66 5.12 9.92 4.97
CA HIS A 66 3.67 9.81 4.85
C HIS A 66 3.09 8.92 5.94
N LYS A 67 3.72 7.77 6.19
CA LYS A 67 3.39 6.87 7.30
C LYS A 67 3.37 7.57 8.65
N GLU A 68 4.42 8.33 8.97
CA GLU A 68 4.50 9.07 10.23
C GLU A 68 3.35 10.08 10.35
N CYS A 69 2.97 10.74 9.25
CA CYS A 69 1.81 11.62 9.22
C CYS A 69 0.52 10.81 9.47
N VAL A 70 0.18 9.88 8.59
CA VAL A 70 -1.09 9.13 8.61
C VAL A 70 -1.32 8.41 9.94
N LEU A 71 -0.30 7.74 10.47
CA LEU A 71 -0.41 6.99 11.72
C LEU A 71 -0.27 7.88 12.97
N GLY A 72 0.28 9.09 12.83
CA GLY A 72 0.45 10.05 13.92
C GLY A 72 -0.76 10.99 14.13
N LYS A 73 -1.65 11.12 13.14
CA LYS A 73 -2.83 11.99 13.25
C LYS A 73 -4.00 11.32 13.98
N ALA A 74 -4.61 12.08 14.89
CA ALA A 74 -5.77 11.63 15.64
C ALA A 74 -7.09 11.76 14.85
N SER A 75 -7.24 12.82 14.03
CA SER A 75 -8.46 13.08 13.28
C SER A 75 -8.35 12.62 11.83
N CYS A 76 -9.45 12.14 11.26
CA CYS A 76 -9.48 11.73 9.86
C CYS A 76 -9.37 12.89 8.88
N THR A 77 -9.79 14.09 9.27
CA THR A 77 -9.56 15.30 8.46
C THR A 77 -8.07 15.54 8.28
N ASP A 78 -7.28 15.47 9.36
CA ASP A 78 -5.83 15.67 9.27
C ASP A 78 -5.11 14.53 8.53
N VAL A 79 -5.63 13.30 8.59
CA VAL A 79 -5.09 12.15 7.83
C VAL A 79 -5.22 12.39 6.33
N LEU A 80 -6.36 12.90 5.86
CA LEU A 80 -6.60 13.17 4.45
C LEU A 80 -5.80 14.36 3.89
N GLU A 81 -5.12 15.11 4.75
CA GLU A 81 -4.19 16.19 4.38
C GLU A 81 -2.72 15.75 4.39
N CYS A 82 -2.42 14.50 4.73
CA CYS A 82 -1.06 13.98 4.73
C CYS A 82 -0.47 13.90 3.29
N PRO A 83 0.81 14.25 3.11
CA PRO A 83 1.45 14.43 1.80
C PRO A 83 1.91 13.15 1.10
#